data_AF-A0A7L4Q0C0-F1
#
_entry.id   AF-A0A7L4Q0C0-F1
#
_cell.length_a   1.000
_cell.length_b   1.000
_cell.length_c   1.000
_cell.angle_alpha   90.00
_cell.angle_beta   90.00
_cell.angle_gamma   90.00
#
_symmetry.space_group_name_H-M   'P 1'
#
loop_
_entity.id
_entity.type
_entity.pdbx_description
1 polymer ?
#
loop_
_entity_poly.entity_id
_entity_poly.type
_entity_poly.pdbx_seq_one_letter_code
_entity_poly.pdbx_strand_id
1 'polypeptide(L)'
;GPPGQSFRELVVRQSGTVEVAGEEDQPGGPGGSTWINERSLMLIPVDPPAVRGEPRLEVWFSIDASRQLRASARDIRTGKLVMENHPLAQLR
;
A
#
# COMPACT_ATOMS: atom_id res chain seq x y z
N GLY A 1 -15.51 5.13 -10.18
CA GLY A 1 -16.10 4.67 -8.90
C GLY A 1 -17.17 5.67 -8.44
N PRO A 2 -17.93 5.41 -7.37
CA PRO A 2 -18.90 6.37 -6.85
C PRO A 2 -18.21 7.66 -6.38
N PRO A 3 -18.93 8.79 -6.27
CA PRO A 3 -18.36 10.03 -5.76
C PRO A 3 -18.02 9.89 -4.27
N GLY A 4 -16.80 10.29 -3.89
CA GLY A 4 -16.38 10.41 -2.48
C GLY A 4 -15.36 9.40 -1.97
N GLN A 5 -14.92 8.43 -2.78
CA GLN A 5 -13.84 7.51 -2.40
C GLN A 5 -12.60 7.82 -3.26
N SER A 6 -11.72 8.70 -2.76
CA SER A 6 -10.42 8.90 -3.39
C SER A 6 -9.59 7.64 -3.15
N PHE A 7 -9.40 6.82 -4.18
CA PHE A 7 -8.36 5.81 -4.16
C PHE A 7 -7.04 6.57 -4.12
N ARG A 8 -6.30 6.38 -3.03
CA ARG A 8 -5.02 7.05 -2.80
C ARG A 8 -3.94 5.99 -2.89
N GLU A 9 -3.08 6.14 -3.87
CA GLU A 9 -2.05 5.16 -4.21
C GLU A 9 -0.72 5.54 -3.54
N LEU A 10 0.23 4.61 -3.43
CA LEU A 10 1.56 4.94 -2.90
C LEU A 10 2.56 5.07 -4.05
N VAL A 11 3.29 6.18 -4.06
CA VAL A 11 4.33 6.50 -5.04
C VAL A 11 5.68 6.45 -4.37
N VAL A 12 6.62 5.73 -4.98
CA VAL A 12 8.04 5.78 -4.62
C VAL A 12 8.75 6.74 -5.56
N ARG A 13 9.36 7.80 -5.00
CA ARG A 13 10.21 8.74 -5.75
C ARG A 13 11.61 8.17 -5.92
N GLN A 14 12.37 8.69 -6.90
CA GLN A 14 13.79 8.36 -7.08
C GLN A 14 14.68 8.69 -5.87
N SER A 15 14.20 9.55 -4.96
CA SER A 15 14.85 9.85 -3.68
C SER A 15 14.68 8.75 -2.61
N GLY A 16 13.84 7.73 -2.87
CA GLY A 16 13.46 6.71 -1.89
C GLY A 16 12.31 7.12 -0.97
N THR A 17 11.73 8.31 -1.14
CA THR A 17 10.56 8.77 -0.39
C THR A 17 9.31 8.00 -0.83
N VAL A 18 8.49 7.59 0.13
CA VAL A 18 7.15 7.02 -0.10
C VAL A 18 6.10 8.09 0.18
N GLU A 19 5.32 8.43 -0.84
CA GLU A 19 4.28 9.47 -0.79
C GLU A 19 2.93 8.88 -1.18
N VAL A 20 1.84 9.51 -0.74
CA VAL A 20 0.50 9.20 -1.21
C VAL A 20 0.24 9.98 -2.50
N ALA A 21 0.01 9.27 -3.61
CA ALA A 21 -0.25 9.83 -4.95
C ALA A 21 -1.39 10.85 -4.91
N GLY A 22 -1.15 12.03 -5.50
CA GLY A 22 -2.23 12.91 -5.96
C GLY A 22 -2.77 12.46 -7.33
N GLU A 23 -3.89 13.04 -7.78
CA GLU A 23 -4.46 12.77 -9.11
C GLU A 23 -3.49 13.05 -10.28
N GLU A 24 -2.46 13.87 -10.07
CA GLU A 24 -1.46 14.28 -11.07
C GLU A 24 -0.23 13.34 -11.14
N ASP A 25 -0.07 12.40 -10.20
CA ASP A 25 1.13 11.56 -10.05
C ASP A 25 1.12 10.31 -10.95
N GLN A 26 0.78 10.47 -12.23
CA GLN A 26 0.90 9.37 -13.20
C GLN A 26 2.37 8.94 -13.36
N PRO A 27 2.71 7.66 -13.17
CA PRO A 27 4.07 7.19 -13.36
C PRO A 27 4.46 7.22 -14.84
N GLY A 28 5.68 7.70 -15.09
CA GLY A 28 6.20 7.97 -16.44
C GLY A 28 6.60 9.43 -16.68
N GLY A 29 6.27 10.35 -15.77
CA GLY A 29 6.79 11.72 -15.79
C GLY A 29 8.31 11.80 -15.50
N PRO A 30 8.96 12.93 -15.79
CA PRO A 30 10.43 13.09 -15.72
C PRO A 30 11.07 12.89 -14.33
N GLY A 31 10.27 12.62 -13.29
CA GLY A 31 10.72 12.26 -11.94
C GLY A 31 10.78 10.75 -11.63
N GLY A 32 10.47 9.88 -12.61
CA GLY A 32 10.73 8.44 -12.55
C GLY A 32 10.16 7.69 -11.34
N SER A 33 8.87 7.85 -11.07
CA SER A 33 8.14 7.00 -10.13
C SER A 33 7.88 5.60 -10.71
N THR A 34 7.80 4.60 -9.84
CA THR A 34 7.47 3.21 -10.21
C THR A 34 6.34 2.69 -9.35
N TRP A 35 5.45 1.89 -9.93
CA TRP A 35 4.39 1.21 -9.20
C TRP A 35 4.95 0.08 -8.33
N ILE A 36 4.50 0.01 -7.07
CA ILE A 36 4.74 -1.14 -6.21
C ILE A 36 3.64 -2.17 -6.44
N ASN A 37 4.00 -3.45 -6.55
CA ASN A 37 3.07 -4.59 -6.72
C ASN A 37 2.24 -4.64 -8.02
N GLU A 38 2.58 -3.86 -9.05
CA GLU A 38 1.85 -3.86 -10.35
C GLU A 38 1.79 -5.24 -11.01
N ARG A 39 2.81 -6.08 -10.81
CA ARG A 39 2.93 -7.41 -11.43
C ARG A 39 2.57 -8.57 -10.50
N SER A 40 2.37 -8.30 -9.21
CA SER A 40 2.13 -9.33 -8.20
C SER A 40 1.06 -8.84 -7.24
N LEU A 41 -0.14 -9.36 -7.39
CA LEU A 41 -1.24 -9.08 -6.49
C LEU A 41 -0.90 -9.56 -5.07
N MET A 42 -0.90 -8.62 -4.14
CA MET A 42 -0.88 -8.93 -2.72
C MET A 42 -2.34 -9.06 -2.25
N LEU A 43 -2.71 -10.22 -1.73
CA LEU A 43 -4.05 -10.49 -1.20
C LEU A 43 -3.98 -10.67 0.32
N ILE A 44 -4.85 -9.95 1.04
CA ILE A 44 -5.00 -10.10 2.50
C ILE A 44 -6.34 -10.80 2.73
N PRO A 45 -6.34 -12.08 3.16
CA PRO A 45 -7.58 -12.81 3.39
C PRO A 45 -8.33 -12.25 4.60
N VAL A 46 -9.64 -12.07 4.45
CA VAL A 46 -10.53 -11.62 5.53
C VAL A 46 -11.80 -12.46 5.54
N ASP A 47 -12.20 -12.94 6.72
CA ASP A 47 -13.40 -13.74 6.91
C ASP A 47 -14.16 -13.29 8.18
N PRO A 48 -15.48 -12.99 8.10
CA PRO A 48 -16.26 -12.72 6.87
C PRO A 48 -15.72 -11.57 6.01
N PRO A 49 -16.14 -11.51 4.72
CA PRO A 49 -15.79 -10.46 3.78
C PRO A 49 -16.02 -9.04 4.32
N ALA A 50 -15.28 -8.08 3.78
CA ALA A 50 -15.47 -6.67 4.12
C ALA A 50 -16.81 -6.14 3.60
N VAL A 51 -17.47 -5.30 4.40
CA VAL A 51 -18.65 -4.54 3.99
C VAL A 51 -18.18 -3.21 3.40
N ARG A 52 -18.78 -2.83 2.28
CA ARG A 52 -18.44 -1.57 1.61
C ARG A 52 -18.69 -0.39 2.54
N GLY A 53 -17.68 0.47 2.68
CA GLY A 53 -17.76 1.69 3.50
C GLY A 53 -17.34 1.49 4.96
N GLU A 54 -17.10 0.26 5.40
CA GLU A 54 -16.63 -0.04 6.74
C GLU A 54 -15.10 -0.28 6.76
N PRO A 55 -14.36 0.38 7.67
CA PRO A 55 -12.95 0.07 7.88
C PRO A 55 -12.78 -1.41 8.29
N ARG A 56 -11.97 -2.15 7.53
CA ARG A 56 -11.71 -3.58 7.77
C ARG A 56 -10.29 -3.86 8.21
N LEU A 57 -9.32 -3.23 7.55
CA LEU A 57 -7.90 -3.45 7.75
C LEU A 57 -7.24 -2.12 8.12
N GLU A 58 -6.39 -2.17 9.13
CA GLU A 58 -5.37 -1.18 9.37
C GLU A 58 -4.09 -1.70 8.69
N VAL A 59 -3.52 -0.92 7.77
CA VAL A 59 -2.31 -1.29 7.03
C VAL A 59 -1.25 -0.24 7.33
N TRP A 60 -0.04 -0.69 7.66
CA TRP A 60 1.09 0.20 7.84
C TRP A 60 2.30 -0.30 7.06
N PHE A 61 3.16 0.65 6.73
CA PHE A 61 4.35 0.43 5.95
C PHE A 61 5.58 0.74 6.78
N SER A 62 6.63 -0.05 6.59
CA SER A 62 7.93 0.19 7.19
C SER A 62 9.02 0.06 6.14
N ILE A 63 10.10 0.81 6.34
CA ILE A 63 11.33 0.67 5.57
C ILE A 63 12.38 0.20 6.56
N ASP A 64 12.97 -0.96 6.30
CA ASP A 64 14.06 -1.47 7.13
C ASP A 64 15.43 -0.89 6.72
N ALA A 65 16.47 -1.24 7.48
CA ALA A 65 17.83 -0.76 7.23
C ALA A 65 18.39 -1.16 5.85
N SER A 66 17.83 -2.19 5.21
CA SER A 66 18.20 -2.62 3.86
C SER A 66 17.45 -1.86 2.77
N ARG A 67 16.68 -0.81 3.11
CA ARG A 67 15.78 -0.09 2.20
C ARG A 67 14.69 -0.97 1.59
N GLN A 68 14.32 -2.05 2.27
CA GLN A 68 13.19 -2.89 1.85
C GLN A 68 11.90 -2.27 2.38
N LEU A 69 11.00 -1.89 1.48
CA LEU A 69 9.64 -1.53 1.84
C LEU A 69 8.87 -2.80 2.21
N ARG A 70 8.20 -2.75 3.35
CA ARG A 70 7.38 -3.82 3.90
C ARG A 70 5.99 -3.30 4.25
N ALA A 71 5.01 -4.18 4.19
CA ALA A 71 3.68 -3.93 4.72
C ALA A 71 3.32 -4.92 5.82
N SER A 72 2.55 -4.43 6.76
CA SER A 72 1.89 -5.20 7.79
C SER A 72 0.42 -4.78 7.83
N ALA A 73 -0.45 -5.70 8.22
CA ALA A 73 -1.87 -5.41 8.31
C ALA A 73 -2.50 -6.11 9.51
N ARG A 74 -3.41 -5.38 10.15
CA ARG A 74 -4.25 -5.85 11.23
C ARG A 74 -5.71 -5.80 10.80
N ASP A 75 -6.42 -6.88 11.05
CA ASP A 75 -7.88 -6.89 10.97
C ASP A 75 -8.44 -6.12 12.16
N ILE A 76 -9.11 -4.99 11.89
CA ILE A 76 -9.66 -4.09 12.91
C ILE A 76 -10.78 -4.79 13.70
N ARG A 77 -11.61 -5.62 13.04
CA ARG A 77 -12.74 -6.30 13.67
C ARG A 77 -12.29 -7.37 14.65
N THR A 78 -11.29 -8.16 14.26
CA THR A 78 -10.80 -9.28 15.09
C THR A 78 -9.61 -8.89 15.96
N GLY A 79 -8.99 -7.74 15.69
CA GLY A 79 -7.76 -7.28 16.31
C GLY A 79 -6.53 -8.10 15.92
N LYS A 80 -6.64 -9.09 15.04
CA LYS A 80 -5.54 -10.00 14.69
C LYS A 80 -4.59 -9.37 13.67
N LEU A 81 -3.30 -9.62 13.86
CA LEU A 81 -2.30 -9.36 12.82
C LEU A 81 -2.50 -10.41 11.72
N VAL A 82 -2.97 -9.98 10.55
CA VAL A 82 -3.26 -10.85 9.40
C VAL A 82 -2.09 -10.89 8.41
N MET A 83 -1.16 -9.95 8.56
CA MET A 83 0.06 -9.87 7.77
C MET A 83 1.13 -9.14 8.56
N GLU A 84 2.35 -9.65 8.55
CA GLU A 84 3.47 -9.08 9.29
C GLU A 84 4.72 -8.98 8.41
N ASN A 85 5.27 -7.77 8.31
CA ASN A 85 6.55 -7.46 7.68
C ASN A 85 6.74 -8.02 6.27
N HIS A 86 5.64 -8.14 5.51
CA HIS A 86 5.65 -8.71 4.17
C HIS A 86 6.42 -7.79 3.21
N PRO A 87 7.44 -8.28 2.49
CA PRO A 87 8.22 -7.47 1.57
C PRO A 87 7.36 -7.04 0.36
N LEU A 88 7.48 -5.77 -0.04
CA LEU A 88 6.81 -5.23 -1.24
C LEU A 88 7.79 -4.87 -2.34
N ALA A 89 8.82 -4.07 -2.01
CA ALA A 89 9.77 -3.59 -3.00
C ALA A 89 11.12 -3.21 -2.35
N GLN A 90 12.19 -3.44 -3.09
CA GLN A 90 13.51 -2.90 -2.76
C GLN A 90 13.59 -1.45 -3.27
N LEU A 91 13.77 -0.49 -2.36
CA LEU A 91 13.97 0.91 -2.71
C LEU A 91 15.44 1.12 -3.11
N ARG A 92 15.69 2.01 -4.08
CA ARG A 92 17.03 2.34 -4.60
C ARG A 92 17.50 3.65 -4.02
#